data_AF-A0A1T1BF29-F1
#
_entry.id   AF-A0A1T1BF29-F1
#
_cell.length_a   1.000
_cell.length_b   1.000
_cell.length_c   1.000
_cell.angle_alpha   90.00
_cell.angle_beta   90.00
_cell.angle_gamma   90.00
#
_symmetry.space_group_name_H-M   'P 1'
#
loop_
_entity.id
_entity.type
_entity.pdbx_description
1 polymer ?
#
loop_
_entity_poly.entity_id
_entity_poly.type
_entity_poly.pdbx_seq_one_letter_code
_entity_poly.pdbx_strand_id
1 'polypeptide(L)'
;MPHPELLRDTLREVLYGPVGLRGLFSEPGQGLLHAAHAFTAAQARAPQPGQSPQPARPSVAARVMTLRQTLQLTAATLADPHALLGDPTDPRTWAPADDAAWRAELVALAGAGQALYDALYRPLSAEGLREAHGAVVQAAREAAVLRFIRDTLPAG
;
A
#
# COMPACT_ATOMS: atom_id res chain seq x y z
N MET A 1 -17.75 6.51 -25.60
CA MET A 1 -16.55 7.14 -25.01
C MET A 1 -16.44 6.61 -23.59
N PRO A 2 -15.35 5.94 -23.16
CA PRO A 2 -15.21 5.59 -21.75
C PRO A 2 -15.14 6.90 -20.96
N HIS A 3 -16.08 7.10 -20.02
CA HIS A 3 -16.10 8.29 -19.17
C HIS A 3 -14.93 8.20 -18.18
N PRO A 4 -13.89 9.05 -18.27
CA PRO A 4 -12.76 9.03 -17.33
C PRO A 4 -13.21 9.20 -15.87
N GLU A 5 -14.36 9.86 -15.68
CA GLU A 5 -15.05 9.98 -14.40
C GLU A 5 -15.47 8.62 -13.82
N LEU A 6 -15.95 7.69 -14.65
CA LEU A 6 -16.38 6.35 -14.18
C LEU A 6 -15.20 5.54 -13.62
N LEU A 7 -14.04 5.59 -14.28
CA LEU A 7 -12.84 4.90 -13.80
C LEU A 7 -12.38 5.51 -12.47
N ARG A 8 -12.29 6.84 -12.38
CA ARG A 8 -11.92 7.55 -11.16
C ARG A 8 -12.85 7.20 -10.00
N ASP A 9 -14.15 7.16 -10.25
CA ASP A 9 -15.17 6.84 -9.26
C ASP A 9 -15.04 5.37 -8.81
N THR A 10 -14.80 4.46 -9.75
CA THR A 10 -14.52 3.04 -9.46
C THR A 10 -13.26 2.89 -8.59
N LEU A 11 -12.18 3.62 -8.87
CA LEU A 11 -10.95 3.56 -8.07
C LEU A 11 -11.19 4.03 -6.63
N ARG A 12 -12.00 5.07 -6.44
CA ARG A 12 -12.40 5.56 -5.10
C ARG A 12 -13.20 4.50 -4.34
N GLU A 13 -14.16 3.88 -5.01
CA GLU A 13 -14.96 2.79 -4.44
C GLU A 13 -14.12 1.55 -4.13
N VAL A 14 -13.12 1.21 -4.95
CA VAL A 14 -12.23 0.09 -4.63
C VAL A 14 -11.39 0.38 -3.39
N LEU A 15 -10.86 1.61 -3.24
CA LEU A 15 -10.02 1.97 -2.10
C LEU A 15 -10.78 1.96 -0.77
N TYR A 16 -11.95 2.58 -0.73
CA TYR A 16 -12.69 2.86 0.51
C TYR A 16 -14.18 2.50 0.47
N GLY A 17 -14.65 1.82 -0.57
CA GLY A 17 -16.05 1.43 -0.73
C GLY A 17 -16.96 2.57 -1.16
N PRO A 18 -18.24 2.26 -1.44
CA PRO A 18 -19.23 3.24 -1.91
C PRO A 18 -19.52 4.36 -0.90
N VAL A 19 -19.25 4.11 0.39
CA VAL A 19 -19.45 5.08 1.48
C VAL A 19 -18.16 5.74 1.96
N GLY A 20 -17.00 5.42 1.36
CA GLY A 20 -15.71 5.99 1.75
C GLY A 20 -15.15 5.52 3.10
N LEU A 21 -15.67 4.41 3.65
CA LEU A 21 -15.30 3.90 4.97
C LEU A 21 -14.69 2.49 4.95
N ARG A 22 -15.01 1.66 3.95
CA ARG A 22 -14.71 0.23 3.91
C ARG A 22 -14.42 -0.24 2.49
N GLY A 23 -13.16 -0.47 2.19
CA GLY A 23 -12.70 -0.97 0.90
C GLY A 23 -11.36 -1.67 1.03
N LEU A 24 -10.64 -1.79 -0.07
CA LEU A 24 -9.33 -2.45 -0.13
C LEU A 24 -8.40 -2.07 1.03
N PHE A 25 -8.39 -0.79 1.43
CA PHE A 25 -7.51 -0.31 2.49
C PHE A 25 -7.99 -0.68 3.90
N SER A 26 -9.29 -0.53 4.17
CA SER A 26 -9.87 -0.50 5.52
C SER A 26 -10.89 -1.61 5.83
N GLU A 27 -11.15 -2.53 4.89
CA GLU A 27 -12.12 -3.62 5.09
C GLU A 27 -11.79 -4.44 6.35
N PRO A 28 -12.73 -4.61 7.30
CA PRO A 28 -12.49 -5.44 8.49
C PRO A 28 -12.12 -6.88 8.12
N GLY A 29 -11.08 -7.43 8.75
CA GLY A 29 -10.64 -8.82 8.52
C GLY A 29 -9.84 -9.06 7.24
N GLN A 30 -10.07 -8.26 6.19
CA GLN A 30 -9.57 -8.52 4.83
C GLN A 30 -8.76 -7.37 4.20
N GLY A 31 -8.92 -6.14 4.71
CA GLY A 31 -8.28 -4.94 4.16
C GLY A 31 -6.77 -4.93 4.37
N LEU A 32 -6.08 -4.14 3.55
CA LEU A 32 -4.63 -3.97 3.57
C LEU A 32 -4.10 -3.62 4.97
N LEU A 33 -4.70 -2.61 5.62
CA LEU A 33 -4.28 -2.17 6.94
C LEU A 33 -4.52 -3.27 7.97
N HIS A 34 -5.67 -3.94 7.93
CA HIS A 34 -5.94 -5.05 8.84
C HIS A 34 -4.92 -6.19 8.69
N ALA A 35 -4.59 -6.57 7.46
CA ALA A 35 -3.58 -7.59 7.18
C ALA A 35 -2.19 -7.17 7.71
N ALA A 36 -1.79 -5.91 7.49
CA ALA A 36 -0.51 -5.39 7.96
C ALA A 36 -0.43 -5.24 9.49
N HIS A 37 -1.54 -4.88 10.14
CA HIS A 37 -1.62 -4.76 11.60
C HIS A 37 -1.57 -6.10 12.34
N ALA A 38 -1.73 -7.24 11.66
CA ALA A 38 -1.62 -8.56 12.27
C ALA A 38 -0.18 -8.96 12.62
N PHE A 39 0.82 -8.26 12.09
CA PHE A 39 2.24 -8.54 12.32
C PHE A 39 2.79 -7.70 13.48
N THR A 40 3.59 -8.32 14.35
CA THR A 40 4.49 -7.59 15.27
C THR A 40 5.71 -7.05 14.53
N ALA A 41 6.45 -6.10 15.12
CA ALA A 41 7.69 -5.60 14.51
C ALA A 41 8.72 -6.71 14.26
N ALA A 42 8.79 -7.70 15.17
CA ALA A 42 9.68 -8.85 15.03
C ALA A 42 9.31 -9.73 13.83
N GLN A 43 8.01 -9.98 13.61
CA GLN A 43 7.54 -10.69 12.42
C GLN A 43 7.71 -9.84 11.15
N ALA A 44 7.49 -8.53 11.25
CA ALA A 44 7.58 -7.63 10.11
C ALA A 44 9.00 -7.55 9.52
N ARG A 45 10.02 -7.53 10.39
CA ARG A 45 11.44 -7.49 10.00
C ARG A 45 12.02 -8.86 9.61
N ALA A 46 11.33 -9.95 9.96
CA ALA A 46 11.86 -11.30 9.72
C ALA A 46 12.09 -11.54 8.21
N PRO A 47 13.22 -12.15 7.82
CA PRO A 47 13.46 -12.54 6.44
C PRO A 47 12.39 -13.54 5.99
N GLN A 48 11.89 -13.37 4.78
CA GLN A 48 10.92 -14.30 4.21
C GLN A 48 11.65 -15.35 3.36
N PRO A 49 11.55 -16.65 3.71
CA PRO A 49 12.27 -17.68 2.97
C PRO A 49 11.83 -17.70 1.51
N GLY A 50 12.81 -17.66 0.60
CA GLY A 50 12.58 -17.94 -0.83
C GLY A 50 12.42 -19.44 -1.05
N GLN A 51 11.66 -19.83 -2.07
CA GLN A 51 11.71 -21.20 -2.56
C GLN A 51 12.98 -21.34 -3.40
N SER A 52 13.91 -22.21 -3.00
CA SER A 52 15.13 -22.46 -3.80
C SER A 52 14.75 -22.81 -5.25
N PRO A 53 15.39 -22.21 -6.28
CA PRO A 53 16.58 -21.36 -6.24
C PRO A 53 16.32 -19.83 -6.13
N GLN A 54 15.10 -19.41 -5.80
CA GLN A 54 14.75 -17.98 -5.74
C GLN A 54 15.37 -17.29 -4.51
N PRO A 55 15.85 -16.05 -4.68
CA PRO A 55 16.38 -15.26 -3.58
C PRO A 55 15.34 -15.04 -2.48
N ALA A 56 15.83 -14.67 -1.28
CA ALA A 56 14.98 -14.32 -0.15
C ALA A 56 13.92 -13.28 -0.58
N ARG A 57 12.67 -13.52 -0.20
CA ARG A 57 11.58 -12.62 -0.53
C ARG A 57 11.70 -11.35 0.34
N PRO A 58 11.24 -10.19 -0.14
CA PRO A 58 11.17 -8.99 0.69
C PRO A 58 10.41 -9.26 2.00
N SER A 59 10.92 -8.71 3.11
CA SER A 59 10.26 -8.73 4.40
C SER A 59 8.91 -8.00 4.34
N VAL A 60 8.03 -8.25 5.32
CA VAL A 60 6.75 -7.53 5.41
C VAL A 60 6.98 -6.03 5.59
N ALA A 61 7.99 -5.65 6.39
CA ALA A 61 8.42 -4.28 6.56
C ALA A 61 8.81 -3.61 5.23
N ALA A 62 9.67 -4.26 4.45
CA ALA A 62 10.10 -3.76 3.14
C ALA A 62 8.93 -3.58 2.16
N ARG A 63 7.98 -4.53 2.15
CA ARG A 63 6.78 -4.47 1.31
C ARG A 63 5.88 -3.30 1.68
N VAL A 64 5.57 -3.16 2.96
CA VAL A 64 4.71 -2.08 3.47
C VAL A 64 5.33 -0.71 3.19
N MET A 65 6.64 -0.55 3.44
CA MET A 65 7.32 0.70 3.14
C MET A 65 7.34 1.00 1.64
N THR A 66 7.64 0.00 0.80
CA THR A 66 7.60 0.16 -0.67
C THR A 66 6.21 0.58 -1.14
N LEU A 67 5.15 -0.02 -0.58
CA LEU A 67 3.79 0.33 -0.91
C LEU A 67 3.46 1.75 -0.47
N ARG A 68 3.79 2.15 0.77
CA ARG A 68 3.61 3.52 1.24
C ARG A 68 4.29 4.51 0.31
N GLN A 69 5.57 4.31 0.00
CA GLN A 69 6.33 5.22 -0.86
C GLN A 69 5.74 5.29 -2.27
N THR A 70 5.30 4.16 -2.83
CA THR A 70 4.59 4.13 -4.12
C THR A 70 3.34 5.00 -4.07
N LEU A 71 2.48 4.81 -3.06
CA LEU A 71 1.23 5.55 -2.92
C LEU A 71 1.48 7.05 -2.71
N GLN A 72 2.48 7.41 -1.91
CA GLN A 72 2.89 8.81 -1.70
C GLN A 72 3.38 9.46 -2.98
N LEU A 73 4.29 8.77 -3.71
CA LEU A 73 4.80 9.28 -4.97
C LEU A 73 3.69 9.43 -5.99
N THR A 74 2.84 8.41 -6.17
CA THR A 74 1.70 8.51 -7.09
C THR A 74 0.79 9.67 -6.71
N ALA A 75 0.36 9.79 -5.45
CA ALA A 75 -0.47 10.91 -5.02
C ALA A 75 0.17 12.27 -5.32
N ALA A 76 1.49 12.39 -5.13
CA ALA A 76 2.24 13.60 -5.43
C ALA A 76 2.35 13.87 -6.94
N THR A 77 2.64 12.86 -7.76
CA THR A 77 2.72 12.97 -9.22
C THR A 77 1.39 13.33 -9.86
N LEU A 78 0.28 12.81 -9.32
CA LEU A 78 -1.07 13.21 -9.74
C LEU A 78 -1.39 14.68 -9.40
N ALA A 79 -0.72 15.25 -8.40
CA ALA A 79 -0.84 16.65 -8.02
C ALA A 79 0.09 17.57 -8.82
N ASP A 80 1.32 17.12 -9.05
CA ASP A 80 2.40 17.79 -9.77
C ASP A 80 3.26 16.73 -10.47
N PRO A 81 3.26 16.67 -11.81
CA PRO A 81 4.04 15.68 -12.58
C PRO A 81 5.55 15.69 -12.29
N HIS A 82 6.08 16.77 -11.71
CA HIS A 82 7.49 16.91 -11.34
C HIS A 82 7.77 16.61 -9.86
N ALA A 83 6.76 16.18 -9.11
CA ALA A 83 6.93 15.80 -7.72
C ALA A 83 7.90 14.63 -7.57
N LEU A 84 8.75 14.73 -6.53
CA LEU A 84 9.68 13.67 -6.15
C LEU A 84 9.27 13.09 -4.80
N LEU A 85 9.69 11.86 -4.55
CA LEU A 85 9.51 11.23 -3.24
C LEU A 85 10.37 11.98 -2.22
N GLY A 86 9.72 12.51 -1.17
CA GLY A 86 10.41 13.24 -0.11
C GLY A 86 11.12 12.35 0.93
N ASP A 87 10.84 11.05 0.93
CA ASP A 87 11.44 10.10 1.86
C ASP A 87 12.69 9.43 1.26
N PRO A 88 13.88 9.66 1.82
CA PRO A 88 15.13 9.09 1.31
C PRO A 88 15.38 7.64 1.77
N THR A 89 14.52 7.09 2.64
CA THR A 89 14.72 5.76 3.23
C THR A 89 14.60 4.66 2.16
N ASP A 90 15.59 3.78 2.06
CA ASP A 90 15.53 2.64 1.14
C ASP A 90 14.64 1.51 1.74
N PRO A 91 13.51 1.17 1.10
CA PRO A 91 12.63 0.11 1.58
C PRO A 91 13.31 -1.25 1.68
N ARG A 92 14.36 -1.51 0.89
CA ARG A 92 15.04 -2.81 0.87
C ARG A 92 15.85 -3.08 2.14
N THR A 93 16.30 -2.02 2.79
CA THR A 93 17.16 -2.11 3.98
C THR A 93 16.42 -1.68 5.25
N TRP A 94 15.24 -1.06 5.11
CA TRP A 94 14.45 -0.64 6.25
C TRP A 94 13.88 -1.82 7.05
N ALA A 95 14.00 -1.72 8.37
CA ALA A 95 13.38 -2.61 9.33
C ALA A 95 12.95 -1.82 10.57
N PRO A 96 11.74 -2.06 11.11
CA PRO A 96 11.30 -1.41 12.34
C PRO A 96 12.13 -1.89 13.53
N ALA A 97 12.63 -0.95 14.33
CA ALA A 97 13.39 -1.24 15.54
C ALA A 97 12.53 -1.95 16.59
N ASP A 98 11.29 -1.48 16.75
CA ASP A 98 10.31 -1.94 17.74
C ASP A 98 8.87 -1.81 17.21
N ASP A 99 7.89 -2.20 18.04
CA ASP A 99 6.47 -2.12 17.70
C ASP A 99 5.98 -0.67 17.55
N ALA A 100 6.64 0.32 18.16
CA ALA A 100 6.27 1.72 18.00
C ALA A 100 6.65 2.23 16.61
N ALA A 101 7.86 1.94 16.15
CA ALA A 101 8.34 2.23 14.79
C ALA A 101 7.47 1.51 13.74
N TRP A 102 7.07 0.27 14.01
CA TRP A 102 6.17 -0.45 13.11
C TRP A 102 4.78 0.20 13.03
N ARG A 103 4.17 0.54 14.17
CA ARG A 103 2.88 1.25 14.18
C ARG A 103 2.96 2.61 13.47
N ALA A 104 4.07 3.34 13.62
CA ALA A 104 4.27 4.61 12.93
C ALA A 104 4.28 4.43 11.40
N GLU A 105 4.93 3.38 10.89
CA GLU A 105 4.91 3.06 9.46
C GLU A 105 3.51 2.69 8.97
N LEU A 106 2.72 1.94 9.77
CA LEU A 106 1.34 1.59 9.42
C LEU A 106 0.43 2.84 9.35
N VAL A 107 0.61 3.79 10.26
CA VAL A 107 -0.08 5.09 10.20
C VAL A 107 0.35 5.87 8.95
N ALA A 108 1.64 5.87 8.62
CA ALA A 108 2.15 6.52 7.41
C ALA A 108 1.61 5.87 6.13
N LEU A 109 1.46 4.55 6.09
CA LEU A 109 0.79 3.81 5.00
C LEU A 109 -0.67 4.24 4.87
N ALA A 110 -1.42 4.34 5.98
CA ALA A 110 -2.80 4.81 5.95
C ALA A 110 -2.89 6.25 5.40
N GLY A 111 -2.00 7.14 5.85
CA GLY A 111 -1.89 8.50 5.33
C GLY A 111 -1.59 8.55 3.82
N ALA A 112 -0.74 7.66 3.32
CA ALA A 112 -0.45 7.54 1.90
C ALA A 112 -1.67 7.08 1.08
N GLY A 113 -2.43 6.11 1.60
CA GLY A 113 -3.69 5.68 1.00
C GLY A 113 -4.73 6.80 0.94
N GLN A 114 -4.85 7.59 2.01
CA GLN A 114 -5.71 8.78 2.03
C GLN A 114 -5.25 9.82 1.01
N ALA A 115 -3.95 10.11 0.92
CA ALA A 115 -3.42 11.08 -0.05
C ALA A 115 -3.73 10.68 -1.49
N LEU A 116 -3.63 9.38 -1.83
CA LEU A 116 -4.03 8.89 -3.15
C LEU A 116 -5.53 9.06 -3.39
N TYR A 117 -6.37 8.73 -2.40
CA TYR A 117 -7.82 8.92 -2.49
C TYR A 117 -8.21 10.39 -2.68
N ASP A 118 -7.55 11.32 -1.99
CA ASP A 118 -7.77 12.75 -2.15
C ASP A 118 -7.30 13.24 -3.53
N ALA A 119 -6.19 12.71 -4.05
CA ALA A 119 -5.71 13.02 -5.40
C ALA A 119 -6.71 12.60 -6.48
N LEU A 120 -7.47 11.52 -6.27
CA LEU A 120 -8.53 11.08 -7.18
C LEU A 120 -9.71 12.06 -7.26
N TYR A 121 -9.84 13.08 -6.41
CA TYR A 121 -10.86 14.12 -6.58
C TYR A 121 -10.47 15.21 -7.60
N ARG A 122 -9.21 15.25 -8.01
CA ARG A 122 -8.72 16.26 -8.95
C ARG A 122 -9.13 15.91 -10.40
N PRO A 123 -9.09 16.89 -11.31
CA PRO A 123 -9.13 16.60 -12.74
C PRO A 123 -7.85 15.85 -13.12
N LEU A 124 -7.98 14.60 -13.59
CA LEU A 124 -6.83 13.77 -13.96
C LEU A 124 -6.74 13.63 -15.48
N SER A 125 -5.51 13.65 -16.00
CA SER A 125 -5.24 13.25 -17.37
C SER A 125 -5.45 11.74 -17.54
N ALA A 126 -5.52 11.27 -18.79
CA ALA A 126 -5.59 9.83 -19.07
C ALA A 126 -4.37 9.06 -18.53
N GLU A 127 -3.20 9.69 -18.51
CA GLU A 127 -1.98 9.15 -17.93
C GLU A 127 -2.07 9.08 -16.40
N GLY A 128 -2.52 10.16 -15.74
CA GLY A 128 -2.75 10.15 -14.29
C GLY A 128 -3.76 9.09 -13.86
N LEU A 129 -4.81 8.84 -14.66
CA LEU A 129 -5.73 7.73 -14.39
C LEU A 129 -5.07 6.35 -14.50
N ARG A 130 -4.14 6.15 -15.43
CA ARG A 130 -3.39 4.88 -15.54
C ARG A 130 -2.44 4.69 -14.36
N GLU A 131 -1.76 5.75 -13.94
CA GLU A 131 -0.89 5.72 -12.76
C GLU A 131 -1.68 5.38 -11.49
N ALA A 132 -2.79 6.07 -11.27
CA ALA A 132 -3.68 5.81 -10.14
C ALA A 132 -4.21 4.38 -10.14
N HIS A 133 -4.63 3.87 -11.30
CA HIS A 133 -5.06 2.49 -11.46
C HIS A 133 -3.93 1.50 -11.12
N GLY A 134 -2.72 1.73 -11.62
CA GLY A 134 -1.54 0.91 -11.29
C GLY A 134 -1.26 0.85 -9.79
N ALA A 135 -1.33 2.00 -9.11
CA ALA A 135 -1.15 2.08 -7.67
C ALA A 135 -2.23 1.30 -6.89
N VAL A 136 -3.50 1.38 -7.31
CA VAL A 136 -4.60 0.61 -6.71
C VAL A 136 -4.42 -0.90 -6.92
N VAL A 137 -4.02 -1.33 -8.12
CA VAL A 137 -3.72 -2.75 -8.41
C VAL A 137 -2.56 -3.26 -7.56
N GLN A 138 -1.50 -2.46 -7.39
CA GLN A 138 -0.37 -2.81 -6.54
C GLN A 138 -0.79 -2.94 -5.08
N ALA A 139 -1.62 -2.01 -4.55
CA ALA A 139 -2.18 -2.11 -3.22
C ALA A 139 -3.03 -3.38 -3.05
N ALA A 140 -3.84 -3.73 -4.05
CA ALA A 140 -4.66 -4.94 -4.03
C ALA A 140 -3.82 -6.22 -3.97
N ARG A 141 -2.76 -6.25 -4.78
CA ARG A 141 -1.79 -7.34 -4.78
C ARG A 141 -1.08 -7.47 -3.43
N GLU A 142 -0.57 -6.38 -2.87
CA GLU A 142 0.13 -6.45 -1.58
C GLU A 142 -0.83 -6.80 -0.44
N ALA A 143 -2.09 -6.36 -0.46
CA ALA A 143 -3.09 -6.82 0.52
C ALA A 143 -3.27 -8.35 0.47
N ALA A 144 -3.38 -8.93 -0.74
CA ALA A 144 -3.47 -10.38 -0.90
C ALA A 144 -2.21 -11.11 -0.42
N VAL A 145 -1.03 -10.58 -0.74
CA VAL A 145 0.25 -11.15 -0.30
C VAL A 145 0.38 -11.11 1.23
N LEU A 146 0.05 -9.98 1.86
CA LEU A 146 0.11 -9.85 3.32
C LEU A 146 -0.84 -10.81 4.02
N ARG A 147 -2.05 -11.00 3.50
CA ARG A 147 -2.98 -12.03 4.01
C ARG A 147 -2.39 -13.43 3.88
N PHE A 148 -1.83 -13.76 2.71
CA PHE A 148 -1.18 -15.06 2.50
C PHE A 148 -0.02 -15.30 3.48
N ILE A 149 0.84 -14.30 3.70
CA ILE A 149 1.95 -14.41 4.67
C ILE A 149 1.38 -14.60 6.07
N ARG A 150 0.40 -13.79 6.48
CA ARG A 150 -0.25 -13.90 7.80
C ARG A 150 -0.81 -15.30 8.04
N ASP A 151 -1.51 -15.85 7.05
CA ASP A 151 -2.19 -17.14 7.17
C ASP A 151 -1.23 -18.35 7.09
N THR A 152 0.02 -18.12 6.66
CA THR A 152 1.07 -19.14 6.55
C THR A 152 2.14 -19.04 7.64
N LEU A 153 2.14 -17.96 8.43
CA LEU A 153 2.98 -17.88 9.61
C LEU A 153 2.48 -18.87 10.68
N PRO A 154 3.37 -19.66 11.31
CA PRO A 154 2.98 -20.47 12.45
C PRO A 154 2.44 -19.56 13.55
N ALA A 155 1.36 -19.99 14.22
CA ALA A 155 0.88 -19.32 15.43
C ALA A 155 2.04 -19.26 16.43
N GLY A 156 2.49 -18.04 16.71
CA GLY A 156 3.54 -17.77 17.70
C GLY A 156 3.03 -17.95 19.12
#